data_AF-A0A2N5BX96-F1
#
_entry.id   AF-A0A2N5BX96-F1
#
_cell.length_a   1.000
_cell.length_b   1.000
_cell.length_c   1.000
_cell.angle_alpha   90.00
_cell.angle_beta   90.00
_cell.angle_gamma   90.00
#
_symmetry.space_group_name_H-M   'P 1'
#
loop_
_entity.id
_entity.type
_entity.pdbx_description
1 polymer ?
#
loop_
_entity_poly.entity_id
_entity_poly.type
_entity_poly.pdbx_seq_one_letter_code
_entity_poly.pdbx_strand_id
1 'polypeptide(L)'
;MQSSSLFQRGRQAIERTFNRPQIRISFDIDDTLACQADHAAAEDSKLPAFIHRWLGEPLRSGTRSLMRDLRRQGCSIWIYTSSGRTPSYIRRWLMLYGIRVDGVVNSDRHQHILAVNGLENAPSKLPSAFDIDLHVDDSEGVRLEGVDHGFRVVVVCPKDENWAQKVMDAAVDVQAQLAWQQPHRYEMPVRQRSQALAS
;
A
#
# COMPACT_ATOMS: atom_id res chain seq x y z
N MET A 1 -20.12 -0.33 42.76
CA MET A 1 -20.40 -0.74 41.36
C MET A 1 -19.61 0.17 40.40
N GLN A 2 -18.35 -0.14 40.11
CA GLN A 2 -17.53 0.55 39.10
C GLN A 2 -16.59 -0.47 38.46
N SER A 3 -17.06 -1.22 37.47
CA SER A 3 -16.24 -2.22 36.75
C SER A 3 -16.56 -2.29 35.25
N SER A 4 -17.62 -1.61 34.78
CA SER A 4 -18.09 -1.70 33.39
C SER A 4 -17.33 -0.82 32.40
N SER A 5 -16.62 0.24 32.83
CA SER A 5 -16.12 1.27 31.90
C SER A 5 -14.85 0.87 31.12
N LEU A 6 -13.97 0.05 31.69
CA LEU A 6 -12.71 -0.35 31.05
C LEU A 6 -12.94 -1.41 29.96
N PHE A 7 -13.81 -2.38 30.21
CA PHE A 7 -14.18 -3.41 29.23
C PHE A 7 -14.92 -2.81 28.03
N GLN A 8 -15.76 -1.80 28.25
CA GLN A 8 -16.53 -1.15 27.20
C GLN A 8 -15.65 -0.26 26.32
N ARG A 9 -14.66 0.44 26.90
CA ARG A 9 -13.63 1.18 26.15
C ARG A 9 -12.71 0.25 25.36
N GLY A 10 -12.32 -0.88 25.94
CA GLY A 10 -11.54 -1.90 25.25
C GLY A 10 -12.27 -2.46 24.03
N ARG A 11 -13.54 -2.81 24.18
CA ARG A 11 -14.39 -3.28 23.06
C ARG A 11 -14.57 -2.22 21.97
N GLN A 12 -14.84 -0.97 22.32
CA GLN A 12 -14.97 0.12 21.35
C GLN A 12 -13.66 0.43 20.60
N ALA A 13 -12.49 0.33 21.26
CA ALA A 13 -11.20 0.49 20.62
C ALA A 13 -10.90 -0.67 19.64
N ILE A 14 -11.25 -1.89 20.03
CA ILE A 14 -11.11 -3.08 19.19
C ILE A 14 -12.05 -2.98 17.97
N GLU A 15 -13.33 -2.66 18.16
CA GLU A 15 -14.30 -2.47 17.07
C GLU A 15 -13.90 -1.34 16.11
N ARG A 16 -13.39 -0.21 16.62
CA ARG A 16 -12.83 0.88 15.79
C ARG A 16 -11.60 0.45 14.98
N THR A 17 -10.83 -0.51 15.48
CA THR A 17 -9.66 -1.05 14.77
C THR A 17 -10.10 -1.99 13.64
N PHE A 18 -11.17 -2.76 13.84
CA PHE A 18 -11.71 -3.68 12.84
C PHE A 18 -12.60 -3.01 11.78
N ASN A 19 -13.19 -1.85 12.06
CA ASN A 19 -14.08 -1.12 11.12
C ASN A 19 -13.40 0.03 10.35
N ARG A 20 -12.08 0.21 10.47
CA ARG A 20 -11.39 1.21 9.63
C ARG A 20 -11.25 0.65 8.22
N PRO A 21 -11.62 1.42 7.17
CA PRO A 21 -11.34 1.01 5.81
C PRO A 21 -9.82 0.81 5.69
N GLN A 22 -9.43 -0.43 5.39
CA GLN A 22 -8.04 -0.78 5.14
C GLN A 22 -7.63 -0.12 3.83
N ILE A 23 -6.87 0.97 3.91
CA ILE A 23 -6.31 1.58 2.70
C ILE A 23 -5.26 0.67 2.09
N ARG A 24 -5.29 0.52 0.77
CA ARG A 24 -4.29 -0.19 0.00
C ARG A 24 -3.31 0.81 -0.61
N ILE A 25 -2.05 0.71 -0.20
CA ILE A 25 -0.98 1.60 -0.67
C ILE A 25 -0.02 0.78 -1.51
N SER A 26 0.28 1.23 -2.73
CA SER A 26 1.33 0.62 -3.54
C SER A 26 2.53 1.54 -3.71
N PHE A 27 3.69 0.93 -3.90
CA PHE A 27 4.96 1.63 -4.12
C PHE A 27 5.57 1.20 -5.45
N ASP A 28 6.09 2.17 -6.21
CA ASP A 28 7.04 1.86 -7.28
C ASP A 28 8.37 1.35 -6.71
N ILE A 29 9.25 0.85 -7.58
CA ILE A 29 10.55 0.31 -7.20
C ILE A 29 11.67 1.27 -7.59
N ASP A 30 11.82 1.58 -8.87
CA ASP A 30 13.00 2.25 -9.37
C ASP A 30 12.98 3.72 -8.90
N ASP A 31 14.07 4.19 -8.29
CA ASP A 31 14.22 5.52 -7.66
C ASP A 31 13.19 5.88 -6.55
N THR A 32 12.21 5.01 -6.29
CA THR A 32 11.26 5.11 -5.17
C THR A 32 11.69 4.28 -3.96
N LEU A 33 11.72 2.94 -4.10
CA LEU A 33 12.11 2.00 -3.04
C LEU A 33 13.53 1.50 -3.20
N ALA A 34 13.95 1.17 -4.42
CA ALA A 34 15.34 0.91 -4.73
C ALA A 34 16.07 2.25 -4.77
N CYS A 35 17.31 2.28 -4.29
CA CYS A 35 18.12 3.49 -4.33
C CYS A 35 19.47 3.24 -4.99
N GLN A 36 19.89 4.24 -5.76
CA GLN A 36 21.28 4.38 -6.15
C GLN A 36 22.06 5.13 -5.06
N ALA A 37 23.33 4.78 -4.87
CA ALA A 37 24.14 5.29 -3.76
C ALA A 37 24.36 6.81 -3.80
N ASP A 38 24.21 7.43 -4.96
CA ASP A 38 24.29 8.87 -5.21
C ASP A 38 22.96 9.61 -5.00
N HIS A 39 21.85 8.89 -4.82
CA HIS A 39 20.51 9.46 -4.65
C HIS A 39 19.99 9.35 -3.22
N ALA A 40 20.25 8.22 -2.55
CA ALA A 40 19.85 8.03 -1.17
C ALA A 40 20.74 7.02 -0.43
N ALA A 41 20.75 7.12 0.89
CA ALA A 41 21.35 6.09 1.74
C ALA A 41 20.58 4.78 1.64
N ALA A 42 21.31 3.66 1.61
CA ALA A 42 20.72 2.34 1.68
C ALA A 42 20.28 2.01 3.12
N GLU A 43 19.19 1.27 3.24
CA GLU A 43 18.64 0.73 4.47
C GLU A 43 19.59 -0.31 5.07
N ASP A 44 19.77 -0.24 6.39
CA ASP A 44 20.57 -1.21 7.12
C ASP A 44 19.97 -2.61 7.00
N SER A 45 20.81 -3.56 6.60
CA SER A 45 20.48 -4.98 6.62
C SER A 45 21.22 -5.72 7.73
N LYS A 46 20.50 -6.65 8.37
CA LYS A 46 21.09 -7.62 9.29
C LYS A 46 21.83 -8.75 8.58
N LEU A 47 21.64 -8.89 7.27
CA LEU A 47 22.33 -9.89 6.46
C LEU A 47 23.64 -9.33 5.91
N PRO A 48 24.69 -10.17 5.77
CA PRO A 48 25.94 -9.76 5.14
C PRO A 48 25.72 -9.10 3.77
N ALA A 49 26.48 -8.04 3.47
CA ALA A 49 26.34 -7.24 2.26
C ALA A 49 26.44 -8.05 0.95
N PHE A 50 27.21 -9.15 0.93
CA PHE A 50 27.33 -10.02 -0.23
C PHE A 50 26.01 -10.76 -0.56
N ILE A 51 25.20 -11.07 0.46
CA ILE A 51 23.88 -11.71 0.27
C ILE A 51 22.93 -10.73 -0.40
N HIS A 52 22.92 -9.48 0.06
CA HIS A 52 22.12 -8.42 -0.57
C HIS A 52 22.54 -8.17 -2.00
N ARG A 53 23.84 -8.02 -2.26
CA ARG A 53 24.37 -7.78 -3.60
C ARG A 53 24.00 -8.86 -4.62
N TRP A 54 23.78 -10.10 -4.17
CA TRP A 54 23.43 -11.21 -5.07
C TRP A 54 21.92 -11.47 -5.15
N LEU A 55 21.16 -11.16 -4.10
CA LEU A 55 19.73 -11.50 -4.00
C LEU A 55 18.79 -10.32 -4.19
N GLY A 56 19.28 -9.09 -4.27
CA GLY A 56 18.43 -7.92 -4.33
C GLY A 56 19.17 -6.62 -4.59
N GLU A 57 18.40 -5.55 -4.61
CA GLU A 57 18.88 -4.19 -4.84
C GLU A 57 19.00 -3.45 -3.51
N PRO A 58 19.84 -2.39 -3.42
CA PRO A 58 19.85 -1.53 -2.25
C PRO A 58 18.46 -0.92 -2.03
N LEU A 59 17.89 -1.15 -0.85
CA LEU A 59 16.61 -0.58 -0.45
C LEU A 59 16.86 0.81 0.14
N ARG A 60 16.05 1.80 -0.20
CA ARG A 60 16.13 3.17 0.31
C ARG A 60 15.91 3.22 1.81
N SER A 61 16.76 3.96 2.52
CA SER A 61 16.65 4.16 3.96
C SER A 61 15.30 4.77 4.37
N GLY A 62 14.77 4.30 5.49
CA GLY A 62 13.45 4.67 6.01
C GLY A 62 12.32 3.79 5.50
N THR A 63 12.57 2.90 4.53
CA THR A 63 11.54 1.99 4.03
C THR A 63 11.07 1.04 5.13
N ARG A 64 11.96 0.47 5.95
CA ARG A 64 11.57 -0.51 6.97
C ARG A 64 10.68 0.11 8.05
N SER A 65 11.02 1.31 8.51
CA SER A 65 10.20 2.05 9.48
C SER A 65 8.85 2.43 8.86
N LEU A 66 8.85 3.00 7.65
CA LEU A 66 7.65 3.37 6.92
C LEU A 66 6.67 2.19 6.78
N MET A 67 7.14 1.05 6.25
CA MET A 67 6.30 -0.13 6.03
C MET A 67 5.72 -0.67 7.35
N ARG A 68 6.51 -0.65 8.42
CA ARG A 68 6.06 -1.05 9.75
C ARG A 68 4.96 -0.10 10.26
N ASP A 69 5.15 1.20 10.12
CA ASP A 69 4.26 2.19 10.69
C ASP A 69 2.95 2.31 9.88
N LEU A 70 3.01 2.18 8.54
CA LEU A 70 1.81 2.00 7.71
C LEU A 70 1.01 0.75 8.09
N ARG A 71 1.68 -0.39 8.32
CA ARG A 71 1.00 -1.61 8.78
C ARG A 71 0.36 -1.44 10.15
N ARG A 72 0.98 -0.69 11.06
CA ARG A 72 0.39 -0.35 12.38
C ARG A 72 -0.87 0.51 12.25
N GLN A 73 -0.99 1.30 11.18
CA GLN A 73 -2.20 2.05 10.84
C GLN A 73 -3.28 1.21 10.12
N GLY A 74 -3.02 -0.08 9.88
CA GLY A 74 -3.95 -1.00 9.22
C GLY A 74 -3.84 -1.02 7.70
N CYS A 75 -2.85 -0.34 7.10
CA CYS A 75 -2.69 -0.28 5.66
C CYS A 75 -2.28 -1.64 5.07
N SER A 76 -2.78 -1.96 3.89
CA SER A 76 -2.28 -3.05 3.05
C SER A 76 -1.15 -2.52 2.16
N ILE A 77 -0.02 -3.24 2.13
CA ILE A 77 1.20 -2.82 1.45
C ILE A 77 1.36 -3.59 0.13
N TRP A 78 1.42 -2.87 -0.97
CA TRP A 78 1.55 -3.43 -2.32
C TRP A 78 2.78 -2.88 -3.01
N ILE A 79 3.24 -3.59 -4.03
CA ILE A 79 4.22 -3.08 -4.99
C ILE A 79 3.52 -2.93 -6.33
N TYR A 80 3.72 -1.80 -6.98
CA TYR A 80 3.30 -1.58 -8.35
C TYR A 80 4.47 -0.98 -9.12
N THR A 81 5.14 -1.82 -9.89
CA THR A 81 6.28 -1.44 -10.74
C THR A 81 5.96 -1.70 -12.21
N SER A 82 6.50 -0.85 -13.08
CA SER A 82 6.48 -1.07 -14.53
C SER A 82 7.66 -1.95 -14.99
N SER A 83 8.52 -2.42 -14.07
CA SER A 83 9.62 -3.32 -14.38
C SER A 83 9.16 -4.76 -14.62
N GLY A 84 9.97 -5.51 -15.37
CA GLY A 84 9.79 -6.96 -15.60
C GLY A 84 10.21 -7.84 -14.42
N ARG A 85 10.48 -7.26 -13.24
CA ARG A 85 10.81 -8.03 -12.03
C ARG A 85 9.63 -8.94 -11.68
N THR A 86 9.92 -10.21 -11.44
CA THR A 86 8.86 -11.18 -11.12
C THR A 86 8.29 -10.91 -9.73
N PRO A 87 7.00 -11.20 -9.48
CA PRO A 87 6.42 -11.08 -8.14
C PRO A 87 7.16 -11.87 -7.06
N SER A 88 7.73 -13.04 -7.42
CA SER A 88 8.50 -13.87 -6.50
C SER A 88 9.85 -13.26 -6.15
N TYR A 89 10.52 -12.62 -7.11
CA TYR A 89 11.74 -11.85 -6.88
C TYR A 89 11.47 -10.69 -5.91
N ILE A 90 10.48 -9.85 -6.21
CA ILE A 90 10.13 -8.67 -5.40
C ILE A 90 9.81 -9.07 -3.95
N ARG A 91 8.97 -10.11 -3.77
CA ARG A 91 8.61 -10.61 -2.44
C ARG A 91 9.83 -11.12 -1.68
N ARG A 92 10.74 -11.85 -2.33
CA ARG A 92 11.97 -12.35 -1.72
C ARG A 92 12.89 -11.21 -1.31
N TRP A 93 13.13 -10.27 -2.22
CA TRP A 93 13.97 -9.11 -1.98
C TRP A 93 13.52 -8.31 -0.75
N LEU A 94 12.24 -7.93 -0.70
CA LEU A 94 11.69 -7.18 0.44
C LEU A 94 11.69 -7.99 1.74
N MET A 95 11.51 -9.32 1.65
CA MET A 95 11.59 -10.21 2.81
C MET A 95 12.99 -10.20 3.46
N LEU A 96 14.07 -10.03 2.68
CA LEU A 96 15.43 -9.90 3.23
C LEU A 96 15.57 -8.69 4.17
N TYR A 97 14.75 -7.65 3.96
CA TYR A 97 14.65 -6.48 4.84
C TYR A 97 13.57 -6.62 5.92
N GLY A 98 12.92 -7.79 6.02
CA GLY A 98 11.83 -8.06 6.95
C GLY A 98 10.48 -7.45 6.55
N ILE A 99 10.35 -7.03 5.29
CA ILE A 99 9.14 -6.40 4.75
C ILE A 99 8.30 -7.47 4.03
N ARG A 100 7.04 -7.59 4.44
CA ARG A 100 6.05 -8.41 3.73
C ARG A 100 5.15 -7.49 2.90
N VAL A 101 4.80 -7.92 1.71
CA VAL A 101 3.84 -7.22 0.83
C VAL A 101 2.64 -8.13 0.57
N ASP A 102 1.46 -7.52 0.51
CA ASP A 102 0.19 -8.21 0.35
C ASP A 102 -0.07 -8.50 -1.14
N GLY A 103 0.31 -7.58 -2.02
CA GLY A 103 0.21 -7.75 -3.47
C GLY A 103 1.39 -7.17 -4.25
N VAL A 104 1.54 -7.66 -5.49
CA VAL A 104 2.50 -7.15 -6.46
C VAL A 104 1.80 -7.02 -7.80
N VAL A 105 1.97 -5.87 -8.44
CA VAL A 105 1.63 -5.59 -9.83
C VAL A 105 2.93 -5.26 -10.54
N ASN A 106 3.36 -6.14 -11.44
CA ASN A 106 4.48 -5.90 -12.34
C ASN A 106 3.94 -5.56 -13.75
N SER A 107 4.84 -5.32 -14.70
CA SER A 107 4.47 -5.06 -16.11
C SER A 107 3.50 -6.09 -16.66
N ASP A 108 3.75 -7.38 -16.45
CA ASP A 108 2.96 -8.46 -17.05
C ASP A 108 1.52 -8.46 -16.52
N ARG A 109 1.38 -8.34 -15.19
CA ARG A 109 0.07 -8.28 -14.55
C ARG A 109 -0.71 -7.02 -14.95
N HIS A 110 -0.02 -5.89 -15.08
CA HIS A 110 -0.62 -4.65 -15.57
C HIS A 110 -1.15 -4.81 -16.99
N GLN A 111 -0.29 -5.25 -17.92
CA GLN A 111 -0.68 -5.44 -19.32
C GLN A 111 -1.82 -6.45 -19.48
N HIS A 112 -1.80 -7.53 -18.70
CA HIS A 112 -2.90 -8.48 -18.69
C HIS A 112 -4.25 -7.85 -18.31
N ILE A 113 -4.27 -7.03 -17.25
CA ILE A 113 -5.50 -6.35 -16.81
C ILE A 113 -5.97 -5.30 -17.83
N LEU A 114 -5.05 -4.55 -18.45
CA LEU A 114 -5.41 -3.61 -19.50
C LEU A 114 -6.03 -4.30 -20.73
N ALA A 115 -5.44 -5.43 -21.15
CA ALA A 115 -5.94 -6.22 -22.27
C ALA A 115 -7.32 -6.81 -21.98
N VAL A 116 -7.53 -7.35 -20.77
CA VAL A 116 -8.84 -7.89 -20.35
C VAL A 116 -9.91 -6.80 -20.29
N ASN A 117 -9.53 -5.57 -19.94
CA ASN A 117 -10.45 -4.43 -19.85
C ASN A 117 -10.61 -3.65 -21.16
N GLY A 118 -9.92 -4.04 -22.23
CA GLY A 118 -10.02 -3.39 -23.54
C GLY A 118 -9.55 -1.93 -23.55
N LEU A 119 -8.60 -1.56 -22.70
CA LEU A 119 -8.12 -0.18 -22.56
C LEU A 119 -7.02 0.12 -23.58
N GLU A 120 -7.38 0.78 -24.69
CA GLU A 120 -6.42 1.39 -25.62
C GLU A 120 -5.93 2.74 -25.06
N ASN A 121 -4.62 3.01 -25.12
CA ASN A 121 -3.96 4.20 -24.53
C ASN A 121 -4.09 4.32 -23.00
N ALA A 122 -3.94 3.19 -22.29
CA ALA A 122 -3.92 3.19 -20.84
C ALA A 122 -2.71 3.96 -20.26
N PRO A 123 -2.85 4.55 -19.06
CA PRO A 123 -1.74 5.22 -18.38
C PRO A 123 -0.63 4.23 -18.02
N SER A 124 0.58 4.73 -17.82
CA SER A 124 1.74 3.92 -17.44
C SER A 124 1.49 3.09 -16.17
N LYS A 125 0.64 3.60 -15.26
CA LYS A 125 0.10 2.88 -14.10
C LYS A 125 -1.37 3.19 -13.93
N LEU A 126 -2.14 2.18 -13.50
CA LEU A 126 -3.57 2.31 -13.18
C LEU A 126 -3.91 1.66 -11.83
N PRO A 127 -3.51 2.26 -10.69
CA PRO A 127 -3.71 1.69 -9.35
C PRO A 127 -5.17 1.35 -9.04
N SER A 128 -6.11 2.16 -9.55
CA SER A 128 -7.55 1.97 -9.38
C SER A 128 -8.06 0.63 -9.95
N ALA A 129 -7.44 0.09 -11.01
CA ALA A 129 -7.78 -1.22 -11.55
C ALA A 129 -7.41 -2.40 -10.62
N PHE A 130 -6.69 -2.12 -9.54
CA PHE A 130 -6.27 -3.09 -8.54
C PHE A 130 -6.76 -2.73 -7.13
N ASP A 131 -7.79 -1.90 -7.01
CA ASP A 131 -8.32 -1.36 -5.74
C ASP A 131 -7.23 -0.75 -4.85
N ILE A 132 -6.22 -0.12 -5.46
CA ILE A 132 -5.17 0.60 -4.72
C ILE A 132 -5.64 2.04 -4.51
N ASP A 133 -5.66 2.46 -3.25
CA ASP A 133 -6.17 3.76 -2.83
C ASP A 133 -5.15 4.90 -2.96
N LEU A 134 -3.87 4.58 -2.83
CA LEU A 134 -2.75 5.53 -2.91
C LEU A 134 -1.54 4.84 -3.55
N HIS A 135 -0.93 5.51 -4.53
CA HIS A 135 0.32 5.07 -5.12
C HIS A 135 1.47 6.01 -4.74
N VAL A 136 2.63 5.46 -4.40
CA VAL A 136 3.87 6.18 -4.12
C VAL A 136 4.81 5.96 -5.30
N ASP A 137 5.28 7.06 -5.89
CA ASP A 137 6.09 7.07 -7.11
C ASP A 137 7.04 8.28 -7.10
N ASP A 138 8.16 8.26 -7.81
CA ASP A 138 9.05 9.41 -7.96
C ASP A 138 8.72 10.28 -9.19
N SER A 139 7.90 9.77 -10.12
CA SER A 139 7.56 10.41 -11.37
C SER A 139 6.39 11.38 -11.24
N GLU A 140 6.64 12.65 -11.56
CA GLU A 140 5.59 13.65 -11.79
C GLU A 140 4.67 13.26 -12.95
N GLY A 141 5.17 12.52 -13.95
CA GLY A 141 4.34 12.03 -15.06
C GLY A 141 3.24 11.09 -14.58
N VAL A 142 3.55 10.18 -13.65
CA VAL A 142 2.58 9.26 -13.04
C VAL A 142 1.53 10.03 -12.23
N ARG A 143 1.92 11.13 -11.57
CA ARG A 143 0.96 12.02 -10.89
C ARG A 143 0.01 12.70 -11.86
N LEU A 144 0.51 13.20 -13.00
CA LEU A 144 -0.32 13.80 -14.05
C LEU A 144 -1.32 12.79 -14.62
N GLU A 145 -0.85 11.58 -14.94
CA GLU A 145 -1.74 10.47 -15.31
C GLU A 145 -2.78 10.19 -14.21
N GLY A 146 -2.39 10.27 -12.94
CA GLY A 146 -3.30 10.14 -11.80
C GLY A 146 -4.41 11.18 -11.78
N VAL A 147 -4.09 12.44 -12.13
CA VAL A 147 -5.09 13.51 -12.30
C VAL A 147 -6.06 13.16 -13.44
N ASP A 148 -5.52 12.74 -14.59
CA ASP A 148 -6.31 12.46 -15.79
C ASP A 148 -7.20 11.22 -15.64
N HIS A 149 -6.73 10.19 -14.92
CA HIS A 149 -7.39 8.89 -14.77
C HIS A 149 -8.02 8.65 -13.39
N GLY A 150 -8.00 9.65 -12.50
CA GLY A 150 -8.72 9.63 -11.23
C GLY A 150 -8.12 8.72 -10.15
N PHE A 151 -6.79 8.58 -10.10
CA PHE A 151 -6.10 7.87 -9.01
C PHE A 151 -5.11 8.77 -8.27
N ARG A 152 -4.88 8.45 -6.99
CA ARG A 152 -4.06 9.28 -6.10
C ARG A 152 -2.60 8.84 -6.12
N VAL A 153 -1.70 9.80 -6.30
CA VAL A 153 -0.25 9.60 -6.29
C VAL A 153 0.38 10.57 -5.30
N VAL A 154 1.22 10.06 -4.41
CA VAL A 154 2.18 10.88 -3.65
C VAL A 154 3.55 10.77 -4.31
N VAL A 155 4.00 11.88 -4.89
CA VAL A 155 5.31 11.93 -5.54
C VAL A 155 6.41 12.08 -4.49
N VAL A 156 7.45 11.25 -4.53
CA VAL A 156 8.60 11.34 -3.61
C VAL A 156 9.87 11.64 -4.37
N CYS A 157 10.65 12.62 -3.93
CA CYS A 157 11.95 12.88 -4.52
C CYS A 157 12.96 11.85 -3.99
N PRO A 158 13.79 11.19 -4.82
CA PRO A 158 14.80 10.23 -4.35
C PRO A 158 15.77 10.80 -3.30
N LYS A 159 16.04 12.11 -3.38
CA LYS A 159 16.96 12.84 -2.49
C LYS A 159 16.31 13.43 -1.24
N ASP A 160 14.99 13.28 -1.10
CA ASP A 160 14.28 13.78 0.08
C ASP A 160 14.47 12.80 1.26
N GLU A 161 15.13 13.25 2.32
CA GLU A 161 15.34 12.47 3.54
C GLU A 161 14.03 12.27 4.33
N ASN A 162 13.04 13.16 4.14
CA ASN A 162 11.75 13.13 4.84
C ASN A 162 10.64 12.46 4.02
N TRP A 163 10.99 11.78 2.92
CA TRP A 163 10.02 11.13 2.02
C TRP A 163 9.06 10.18 2.75
N ALA A 164 9.55 9.45 3.76
CA ALA A 164 8.75 8.52 4.54
C ALA A 164 7.63 9.26 5.29
N GLN A 165 7.94 10.42 5.88
CA GLN A 165 6.92 11.25 6.55
C GLN A 165 5.89 11.76 5.55
N LYS A 166 6.33 12.22 4.37
CA LYS A 166 5.43 12.64 3.28
C LYS A 166 4.45 11.54 2.88
N VAL A 167 4.91 10.29 2.78
CA VAL A 167 4.04 9.13 2.49
C VAL A 167 3.07 8.86 3.65
N MET A 168 3.54 8.95 4.90
CA MET A 168 2.67 8.78 6.07
C MET A 168 1.55 9.81 6.11
N ASP A 169 1.87 11.09 5.86
CA ASP A 169 0.88 12.17 5.85
C ASP A 169 -0.16 11.96 4.74
N ALA A 170 0.30 11.60 3.53
CA ALA A 170 -0.59 11.28 2.42
C ALA A 170 -1.50 10.08 2.73
N ALA A 171 -0.98 9.05 3.41
CA ALA A 171 -1.78 7.89 3.83
C ALA A 171 -2.88 8.30 4.84
N VAL A 172 -2.55 9.17 5.80
CA VAL A 172 -3.51 9.71 6.78
C VAL A 172 -4.61 10.53 6.07
N ASP A 173 -4.23 11.39 5.13
CA ASP A 173 -5.18 12.20 4.37
C ASP A 173 -6.15 11.34 3.56
N VAL A 174 -5.64 10.31 2.86
CA VAL A 174 -6.48 9.36 2.11
C VAL A 174 -7.39 8.58 3.03
N GLN A 175 -6.88 8.11 4.17
CA GLN A 175 -7.71 7.40 5.15
C GLN A 175 -8.83 8.29 5.68
N ALA A 176 -8.56 9.56 5.96
CA ALA A 176 -9.58 10.52 6.36
C ALA A 176 -10.61 10.70 5.25
N GLN A 177 -10.19 11.01 4.02
CA GLN A 177 -11.08 11.19 2.86
C GLN A 177 -12.01 10.00 2.63
N LEU A 178 -11.49 8.76 2.69
CA LEU A 178 -12.30 7.56 2.53
C LEU A 178 -13.26 7.34 3.69
N ALA A 179 -12.87 7.68 4.93
CA ALA A 179 -13.78 7.63 6.07
C ALA A 179 -14.94 8.63 5.93
N TRP A 180 -14.69 9.82 5.39
CA TRP A 180 -15.73 10.80 5.08
C TRP A 180 -16.68 10.33 3.96
N GLN A 181 -16.14 9.65 2.95
CA GLN A 181 -16.91 9.13 1.81
C GLN A 181 -17.72 7.87 2.16
N GLN A 182 -17.46 7.21 3.29
CA GLN A 182 -18.08 5.94 3.67
C GLN A 182 -18.82 5.97 5.02
N PRO A 183 -20.05 6.53 5.10
CA PRO A 183 -20.98 6.12 6.15
C PRO A 183 -21.68 4.78 5.85
N HIS A 184 -21.71 4.28 4.59
CA HIS A 184 -22.59 3.17 4.17
C HIS A 184 -21.93 2.04 3.33
N ARG A 185 -20.60 1.98 3.19
CA ARG A 185 -19.96 0.94 2.35
C ARG A 185 -19.92 -0.46 2.99
N TYR A 186 -20.39 -0.61 4.23
CA TYR A 186 -20.54 -1.88 4.93
C TYR A 186 -21.95 -2.00 5.52
N GLU A 187 -22.94 -2.30 4.69
CA GLU A 187 -24.16 -2.93 5.19
C GLU A 187 -23.80 -4.31 5.74
N MET A 188 -23.98 -4.49 7.04
CA MET A 188 -23.96 -5.81 7.67
C MET A 188 -24.97 -6.70 6.95
N PRO A 189 -24.67 -7.98 6.65
CA PRO A 189 -25.68 -8.88 6.13
C PRO A 189 -26.78 -8.98 7.18
N VAL A 190 -27.97 -8.48 6.82
CA VAL A 190 -29.18 -8.64 7.61
C VAL A 190 -29.36 -10.15 7.80
N ARG A 191 -29.20 -10.63 9.04
CA ARG A 191 -29.58 -11.99 9.41
C ARG A 191 -31.07 -12.14 9.05
N GLN A 192 -31.37 -12.84 7.96
CA GLN A 192 -32.70 -13.36 7.71
C GLN A 192 -33.08 -14.22 8.91
N ARG A 193 -34.03 -13.73 9.71
CA ARG A 193 -34.72 -14.55 10.70
C ARG A 193 -35.48 -15.62 9.92
N SER A 194 -35.05 -16.86 10.05
CA SER A 194 -35.84 -18.03 9.70
C SER A 194 -37.16 -17.94 10.45
N GLN A 195 -38.25 -17.64 9.72
CA GLN A 195 -39.58 -17.94 10.22
C GLN A 195 -39.74 -19.46 10.17
N ALA A 196 -39.72 -20.08 11.34
CA ALA A 196 -40.22 -21.43 11.51
C ALA A 196 -41.72 -21.40 11.21
N LEU A 197 -42.11 -21.95 10.06
CA LEU A 197 -43.48 -22.33 9.77
C LEU A 197 -43.82 -23.52 10.65
N ALA A 198 -44.57 -23.26 11.71
CA ALA A 198 -45.40 -24.26 12.35
C ALA A 198 -46.72 -24.35 11.57
N SER A 199 -46.97 -25.48 10.93
CA SER A 199 -48.28 -26.07 10.64
C SER A 199 -48.07 -27.52 10.23
#